data_AF-A0A957UXL9-F1
#
_entry.id   AF-A0A957UXL9-F1
#
_cell.length_a   1.000
_cell.length_b   1.000
_cell.length_c   1.000
_cell.angle_alpha   90.00
_cell.angle_beta   90.00
_cell.angle_gamma   90.00
#
_symmetry.space_group_name_H-M   'P 1'
#
loop_
_entity.id
_entity.type
_entity.pdbx_description
1 polymer ?
#
loop_
_entity_poly.entity_id
_entity_poly.type
_entity_poly.pdbx_seq_one_letter_code
_entity_poly.pdbx_strand_id
1 'polypeptide(L)' 'EGGQAYTFGNVSLFPGGGVVLNTGPGTDTSVAVYWNQAAPIWAPGNTARLVNPQGETISQLAVP' A
#
# COMPACT_ATOMS: atom_id res chain seq x y z
N GLU A 1 -17.17 4.19 -2.05
CA GLU A 1 -15.74 4.01 -1.70
C GLU A 1 -15.33 5.09 -0.72
N GLY A 2 -14.43 4.79 0.23
CA GLY A 2 -14.10 5.71 1.32
C GLY A 2 -13.15 5.13 2.38
N GLY A 3 -12.31 4.16 2.00
CA GLY A 3 -11.28 3.62 2.88
C GLY A 3 -10.05 4.53 2.95
N GLN A 4 -9.18 4.28 3.92
CA GLN A 4 -7.86 4.91 3.99
C GLN A 4 -7.08 4.62 2.70
N ALA A 5 -6.36 5.60 2.17
CA ALA A 5 -5.54 5.46 0.96
C ALA A 5 -4.10 5.92 1.19
N TYR A 6 -3.14 5.11 0.74
CA TYR A 6 -1.73 5.46 0.68
C TYR A 6 -1.36 5.80 -0.76
N THR A 7 -0.78 6.98 -0.96
CA THR A 7 -0.23 7.39 -2.25
C THR A 7 1.27 7.18 -2.23
N PHE A 8 1.76 6.28 -3.10
CA PHE A 8 3.20 6.13 -3.29
C PHE A 8 3.79 7.44 -3.82
N GLY A 9 4.85 7.92 -3.17
CA GLY A 9 5.67 9.03 -3.66
C GLY A 9 6.61 8.57 -4.78
N ASN A 10 7.85 9.05 -4.77
CA ASN A 10 8.87 8.64 -5.74
C ASN A 10 9.42 7.25 -5.40
N VAL A 11 8.70 6.20 -5.83
CA VAL A 11 9.17 4.81 -5.77
C VAL A 11 9.47 4.32 -7.18
N SER A 12 10.73 3.99 -7.45
CA SER A 12 11.15 3.39 -8.71
C SER A 12 11.23 1.87 -8.55
N LEU A 13 10.47 1.14 -9.36
CA LEU A 13 10.52 -0.32 -9.41
C LEU A 13 11.20 -0.77 -10.70
N PHE A 14 12.25 -1.56 -10.56
CA PHE A 14 12.84 -2.28 -11.70
C PHE A 14 12.00 -3.52 -12.03
N PRO A 15 12.06 -4.03 -13.27
CA PRO A 15 11.40 -5.28 -13.62
C PRO A 15 11.77 -6.41 -12.65
N GLY A 16 10.76 -7.09 -12.11
CA GLY A 16 10.93 -8.14 -11.10
C GLY A 16 11.20 -7.65 -9.67
N GLY A 17 11.36 -6.34 -9.46
CA GLY A 17 11.48 -5.73 -8.14
C GLY A 17 10.13 -5.49 -7.46
N GLY A 18 10.18 -5.09 -6.19
CA GLY A 18 8.99 -4.78 -5.40
C GLY A 18 9.32 -3.81 -4.26
N VAL A 19 8.26 -3.25 -3.67
CA VAL A 19 8.31 -2.43 -2.46
C VAL A 19 7.31 -2.98 -1.46
N VAL A 20 7.67 -2.96 -0.18
CA VAL A 20 6.77 -3.34 0.91
C VAL A 20 6.15 -2.08 1.51
N LEU A 21 4.81 -2.00 1.52
CA LEU A 21 4.09 -0.97 2.27
C LEU A 21 3.75 -1.52 3.66
N ASN A 22 4.32 -0.90 4.69
CA ASN A 22 3.98 -1.17 6.08
C ASN A 22 2.97 -0.12 6.55
N THR A 23 1.88 -0.56 7.18
CA THR A 23 0.85 0.37 7.66
C THR A 23 1.29 1.10 8.92
N GLY A 24 2.09 0.44 9.77
CA GLY A 24 2.60 0.99 11.02
C GLY A 24 3.70 2.05 10.84
N PRO A 25 4.24 2.56 11.97
CA PRO A 25 5.32 3.54 11.97
C PRO A 25 6.65 2.98 11.51
N GLY A 26 7.45 3.83 10.85
CA GLY A 26 8.82 3.54 10.45
C GLY A 26 9.40 4.62 9.54
N THR A 27 10.61 4.37 9.06
CA THR A 27 11.34 5.28 8.18
C THR A 27 11.48 4.64 6.81
N ASP A 28 11.11 5.38 5.77
CA ASP A 28 11.17 4.90 4.39
C ASP A 28 12.60 4.52 3.98
N THR A 29 12.68 3.47 3.16
CA THR A 29 13.89 2.96 2.51
C THR A 29 13.58 2.72 1.03
N SER A 30 14.58 2.32 0.25
CA SER A 30 14.38 1.99 -1.17
C SER A 30 13.47 0.80 -1.44
N VAL A 31 13.23 -0.07 -0.45
CA VAL A 31 12.46 -1.32 -0.60
C VAL A 31 11.27 -1.45 0.35
N ALA A 32 11.13 -0.52 1.29
CA ALA A 32 10.04 -0.52 2.26
C ALA A 32 9.63 0.92 2.59
N VAL A 33 8.33 1.19 2.54
CA VAL A 33 7.71 2.47 2.89
C VAL A 33 6.73 2.30 4.04
N TYR A 34 6.51 3.37 4.79
CA TYR A 34 5.74 3.34 6.03
C TYR A 34 4.64 4.41 6.02
N TRP A 35 3.41 3.97 6.31
CA TRP A 35 2.24 4.85 6.37
C TRP A 35 2.01 5.46 7.75
N ASN A 36 2.82 5.09 8.74
CA ASN A 36 2.83 5.74 10.05
C ASN A 36 1.46 5.76 10.76
N GLN A 37 0.65 4.73 10.56
CA GLN A 37 -0.62 4.59 11.25
C GLN A 37 -0.39 4.09 12.68
N ALA A 38 -1.06 4.71 13.65
CA ALA A 38 -0.97 4.35 15.06
C ALA A 38 -1.72 3.05 15.40
N ALA A 39 -2.60 2.57 14.51
CA ALA A 39 -3.38 1.36 14.67
C ALA A 39 -3.47 0.58 13.34
N PRO A 40 -3.76 -0.74 13.38
CA PRO A 40 -4.01 -1.52 12.17
C PRO A 40 -5.15 -0.94 11.35
N ILE A 41 -4.94 -0.77 10.04
CA ILE A 41 -5.96 -0.24 9.11
C ILE A 41 -6.71 -1.34 8.36
N TRP A 42 -6.26 -2.58 8.48
CA TRP A 42 -6.87 -3.74 7.85
C TRP A 42 -7.36 -4.73 8.90
N ALA A 43 -8.49 -5.36 8.59
CA ALA A 43 -9.08 -6.45 9.34
C ALA A 43 -9.46 -7.58 8.37
N PRO A 44 -9.59 -8.82 8.85
CA PRO A 44 -10.07 -9.93 8.03
C PRO A 44 -11.39 -9.59 7.33
N GLY A 45 -11.51 -9.93 6.04
CA GLY A 45 -12.66 -9.60 5.20
C GLY A 45 -12.59 -8.25 4.50
N ASN A 46 -11.65 -7.37 4.86
CA ASN A 46 -11.36 -6.17 4.06
C ASN A 46 -10.77 -6.54 2.69
N THR A 47 -10.88 -5.64 1.73
CA THR A 47 -10.21 -5.76 0.43
C THR A 47 -9.22 -4.63 0.25
N ALA A 48 -7.93 -4.96 0.09
CA ALA A 48 -6.91 -4.03 -0.35
C ALA A 48 -6.95 -3.92 -1.88
N ARG A 49 -6.78 -2.70 -2.41
CA ARG A 49 -6.73 -2.43 -3.85
C ARG A 49 -5.49 -1.61 -4.18
N LEU A 50 -4.80 -2.01 -5.25
CA LEU A 50 -3.78 -1.19 -5.90
C LEU A 50 -4.43 -0.50 -7.09
N VAL A 51 -4.38 0.83 -7.12
CA VAL A 51 -5.05 1.66 -8.12
C VAL A 51 -4.00 2.52 -8.82
N ASN A 52 -4.09 2.65 -10.14
CA ASN A 52 -3.20 3.53 -10.92
C ASN A 52 -3.68 5.01 -10.87
N PRO A 53 -2.89 5.97 -11.36
CA PRO A 53 -3.27 7.39 -11.37
C PRO A 53 -4.55 7.70 -12.16
N GLN A 54 -4.97 6.83 -13.07
CA GLN A 54 -6.21 6.95 -13.84
C GLN A 54 -7.45 6.47 -13.06
N GLY A 55 -7.26 5.89 -11.87
CA GLY A 55 -8.33 5.34 -11.04
C GLY A 55 -8.67 3.88 -11.33
N GLU A 56 -7.88 3.19 -12.16
CA GLU A 56 -8.11 1.80 -12.50
C GLU A 56 -7.48 0.87 -11.46
N THR A 57 -8.23 -0.16 -11.05
CA THR A 57 -7.71 -1.19 -10.15
C THR A 57 -6.76 -2.13 -10.91
N ILE A 58 -5.49 -2.11 -10.52
CA ILE A 58 -4.43 -2.97 -11.07
C ILE A 58 -4.43 -4.34 -10.38
N SER A 59 -4.68 -4.36 -9.08
CA SER A 59 -4.72 -5.59 -8.29
C SER A 59 -5.59 -5.44 -7.06
N GLN A 60 -6.09 -6.56 -6.53
CA GLN A 60 -6.86 -6.60 -5.30
C GLN A 60 -6.51 -7.84 -4.48
N LEU A 61 -6.60 -7.70 -3.15
CA LEU A 61 -6.33 -8.77 -2.20
C LEU A 61 -7.38 -8.75 -1.09
N ALA A 62 -8.02 -9.88 -0.84
CA ALA A 62 -8.83 -10.07 0.36
C ALA A 62 -7.89 -10.31 1.55
N VAL A 63 -8.09 -9.55 2.63
CA VAL A 63 -7.32 -9.71 3.87
C VAL A 63 -7.82 -10.99 4.55
N PRO A 64 -6.93 -11.97 4.77
CA PRO A 64 -7.30 -13.28 5.34
C PRO A 64 -7.70 -13.18 6.82
#